data_AF-A0A379TFF3-F1
#
_entry.id   AF-A0A379TFF3-F1
#
_cell.length_a   1.000
_cell.length_b   1.000
_cell.length_c   1.000
_cell.angle_alpha   90.00
_cell.angle_beta   90.00
_cell.angle_gamma   90.00
#
_symmetry.space_group_name_H-M   'P 1'
#
loop_
_entity.id
_entity.type
_entity.pdbx_description
1 polymer ?
#
loop_
_entity_poly.entity_id
_entity_poly.type
_entity_poly.pdbx_seq_one_letter_code
_entity_poly.pdbx_strand_id
1 'polypeptide(L)'
;MRLLPELAACHDVSIPELLASRDERQARQRAWLTRYATPLVSFTVVAPGPMKDSALTRRIFNHGVTALHTLAEEYGWTIREQAALASASGPEGLLAIDAPAQALKQATIALEQRYPLGRLWDIDVLTAEGEILSRRHFALPARRCLLCGQSAAECARGKTHALSDLLIHMEALLHYVGFPSTRLTPPFSLSRCTTPGPIWPGRAMLTEVNLSPKPGLVDRLNCGAHKDMALEDFHRSAEAIRDWLPRFMEYGASCTRLPPESVLAGLRPLGMGL
;
A
#
# COMPACT_ATOMS: atom_id res chain seq x y z
N MET A 1 6.19 8.03 -12.01
CA MET A 1 6.19 6.55 -11.95
C MET A 1 5.00 6.07 -11.11
N ARG A 2 3.84 5.74 -11.71
CA ARG A 2 2.64 5.25 -10.98
C ARG A 2 1.93 4.20 -11.82
N LEU A 3 1.34 3.21 -11.17
CA LEU A 3 0.48 2.20 -11.78
C LEU A 3 -0.96 2.40 -11.30
N LEU A 4 -1.90 2.54 -12.22
CA LEU A 4 -3.31 2.76 -11.89
C LEU A 4 -3.91 1.49 -11.24
N PRO A 5 -4.38 1.54 -9.98
CA PRO A 5 -4.94 0.38 -9.29
C PRO A 5 -6.12 -0.29 -10.01
N GLU A 6 -6.93 0.51 -10.70
CA GLU A 6 -8.12 0.09 -11.46
C GLU A 6 -7.78 -0.72 -12.72
N LEU A 7 -6.54 -0.63 -13.21
CA LEU A 7 -6.07 -1.39 -14.37
C LEU A 7 -5.31 -2.68 -13.97
N ALA A 8 -5.46 -3.13 -12.73
CA ALA A 8 -4.81 -4.35 -12.24
C ALA A 8 -5.31 -5.59 -12.97
N ALA A 9 -4.40 -6.48 -13.33
CA ALA A 9 -4.74 -7.68 -14.10
C ALA A 9 -5.61 -8.66 -13.31
N CYS A 10 -5.46 -8.71 -11.98
CA CYS A 10 -6.30 -9.49 -11.07
C CYS A 10 -6.50 -10.96 -11.48
N HIS A 11 -5.45 -11.62 -11.96
CA HIS A 11 -5.47 -13.03 -12.34
C HIS A 11 -4.43 -13.85 -11.57
N ASP A 12 -4.67 -15.16 -11.51
CA ASP A 12 -3.78 -16.12 -10.90
C ASP A 12 -2.61 -16.41 -11.84
N VAL A 13 -1.39 -16.21 -11.34
CA VAL A 13 -0.17 -16.35 -12.13
C VAL A 13 0.40 -17.75 -11.99
N SER A 14 0.67 -18.39 -13.13
CA SER A 14 1.32 -19.71 -13.19
C SER A 14 2.83 -19.62 -12.89
N ILE A 15 3.43 -20.75 -12.54
CA ILE A 15 4.89 -20.81 -12.29
C ILE A 15 5.71 -20.41 -13.52
N PRO A 16 5.40 -20.87 -14.76
CA PRO A 16 6.13 -20.45 -15.96
C PRO A 16 6.08 -18.94 -16.21
N GLU A 17 4.90 -18.31 -16.06
CA GLU A 17 4.75 -16.85 -16.23
C GLU A 17 5.58 -16.08 -15.20
N LEU A 18 5.58 -16.56 -13.95
CA LEU A 18 6.36 -15.94 -12.88
C LEU A 18 7.87 -16.06 -13.11
N LEU A 19 8.36 -17.18 -13.65
CA LEU A 19 9.77 -17.36 -14.01
C LEU A 19 10.14 -16.47 -15.21
N ALA A 20 9.34 -16.46 -16.27
CA ALA A 20 9.58 -15.60 -17.44
C ALA A 20 9.63 -14.12 -17.05
N SER A 21 8.70 -13.66 -16.20
CA SER A 21 8.69 -12.29 -15.70
C SER A 21 9.94 -11.93 -14.89
N ARG A 22 10.54 -12.89 -14.16
CA ARG A 22 11.80 -12.66 -13.43
C ARG A 22 12.98 -12.54 -14.38
N ASP A 23 13.03 -13.37 -15.42
CA ASP A 23 14.08 -13.33 -16.43
C ASP A 23 14.04 -12.00 -17.22
N GLU A 24 12.83 -11.56 -17.60
CA GLU A 24 12.63 -10.24 -18.22
C GLU A 24 13.09 -9.09 -17.31
N ARG A 25 12.79 -9.16 -16.02
CA ARG A 25 13.25 -8.16 -15.04
C ARG A 25 14.78 -8.15 -14.95
N GLN A 26 15.42 -9.32 -14.90
CA GLN A 26 16.88 -9.41 -14.89
C GLN A 26 17.49 -8.86 -16.18
N ALA A 27 16.89 -9.13 -17.34
CA ALA A 27 17.32 -8.56 -18.62
C ALA A 27 17.21 -7.03 -18.64
N ARG A 28 16.10 -6.46 -18.12
CA ARG A 28 15.91 -5.00 -17.97
C ARG A 28 16.96 -4.38 -17.06
N GLN A 29 17.21 -4.99 -15.89
CA GLN A 29 18.25 -4.53 -14.96
C GLN A 29 19.62 -4.48 -15.65
N ARG A 30 20.01 -5.55 -16.37
CA ARG A 30 21.28 -5.59 -17.09
C ARG A 30 21.38 -4.52 -18.18
N ALA A 31 20.31 -4.31 -18.94
CA ALA A 31 20.27 -3.26 -19.96
C ALA A 31 20.46 -1.86 -19.37
N TRP A 32 19.85 -1.60 -18.21
CA TRP A 32 19.96 -0.31 -17.52
C TRP A 32 21.34 -0.09 -16.88
N LEU A 33 21.95 -1.12 -16.31
CA LEU A 33 23.31 -1.05 -15.79
C LEU A 33 24.30 -0.65 -16.89
N THR A 34 24.21 -1.30 -18.05
CA THR A 34 25.04 -0.97 -19.22
C THR A 34 24.79 0.45 -19.73
N ARG A 35 23.52 0.89 -19.75
CA ARG A 35 23.14 2.20 -20.32
C ARG A 35 23.51 3.38 -19.42
N TYR A 36 23.32 3.24 -18.11
CA TYR A 36 23.43 4.35 -17.16
C TYR A 36 24.72 4.33 -16.34
N ALA A 37 25.34 3.15 -16.15
CA ALA A 37 26.55 2.98 -15.35
C ALA A 37 26.43 3.55 -13.92
N THR A 38 25.22 3.54 -13.35
CA THR A 38 24.93 3.94 -11.97
C THR A 38 24.25 2.79 -11.23
N PRO A 39 24.26 2.79 -9.90
CA PRO A 39 23.48 1.84 -9.11
C PRO A 39 21.99 1.86 -9.48
N LEU A 40 21.37 0.69 -9.40
CA LEU A 40 19.94 0.51 -9.67
C LEU A 40 19.19 0.11 -8.41
N VAL A 41 18.05 0.76 -8.19
CA VAL A 41 17.03 0.28 -7.26
C VAL A 41 16.02 -0.55 -8.03
N SER A 42 15.94 -1.85 -7.72
CA SER A 42 14.87 -2.74 -8.18
C SER A 42 13.84 -2.88 -7.07
N PHE A 43 12.63 -2.39 -7.32
CA PHE A 43 11.55 -2.33 -6.34
C PHE A 43 10.37 -3.21 -6.74
N THR A 44 9.94 -4.10 -5.85
CA THR A 44 8.71 -4.90 -6.01
C THR A 44 7.90 -4.92 -4.72
N VAL A 45 6.68 -5.46 -4.78
CA VAL A 45 5.79 -5.60 -3.62
C VAL A 45 5.63 -7.07 -3.25
N VAL A 46 5.67 -7.36 -1.95
CA VAL A 46 5.33 -8.68 -1.41
C VAL A 46 3.85 -8.95 -1.67
N ALA A 47 3.57 -9.91 -2.56
CA ALA A 47 2.23 -10.34 -2.93
C ALA A 47 2.04 -11.84 -2.58
N PRO A 48 1.38 -12.16 -1.44
CA PRO A 48 1.08 -13.53 -1.06
C PRO A 48 -0.01 -14.13 -1.97
N GLY A 49 0.01 -15.46 -2.15
CA GLY A 49 -0.95 -16.15 -3.01
C GLY A 49 -0.65 -16.05 -4.51
N PRO A 50 -1.54 -16.52 -5.39
CA PRO A 50 -1.30 -16.57 -6.84
C PRO A 50 -1.49 -15.22 -7.55
N MET A 51 -2.33 -14.34 -7.02
CA MET A 51 -2.59 -13.02 -7.60
C MET A 51 -1.50 -12.01 -7.21
N LYS A 52 -0.64 -11.66 -8.17
CA LYS A 52 0.51 -10.76 -7.94
C LYS A 52 0.21 -9.28 -8.23
N ASP A 53 -0.61 -9.04 -9.24
CA ASP A 53 -1.01 -7.72 -9.69
C ASP A 53 -2.49 -7.47 -9.36
N SER A 54 -2.74 -6.71 -8.30
CA SER A 54 -4.06 -6.34 -7.81
C SER A 54 -4.10 -4.86 -7.44
N ALA A 55 -5.30 -4.30 -7.26
CA ALA A 55 -5.44 -2.92 -6.80
C ALA A 55 -4.67 -2.68 -5.47
N LEU A 56 -4.69 -3.66 -4.56
CA LEU A 56 -3.95 -3.60 -3.30
C LEU A 56 -2.43 -3.51 -3.53
N THR A 57 -1.86 -4.41 -4.35
CA THR A 57 -0.41 -4.42 -4.58
C THR A 57 0.06 -3.18 -5.35
N ARG A 58 -0.74 -2.68 -6.31
CA ARG A 58 -0.46 -1.42 -7.01
C ARG A 58 -0.51 -0.19 -6.10
N ARG A 59 -1.46 -0.13 -5.16
CA ARG A 59 -1.50 0.96 -4.16
C ARG A 59 -0.28 0.92 -3.25
N ILE A 60 0.07 -0.25 -2.71
CA ILE A 60 1.28 -0.43 -1.88
C ILE A 60 2.54 -0.03 -2.67
N PHE A 61 2.61 -0.40 -3.96
CA PHE A 61 3.68 -0.01 -4.86
C PHE A 61 3.77 1.51 -5.01
N ASN A 62 2.67 2.19 -5.35
CA ASN A 62 2.65 3.64 -5.54
C ASN A 62 3.08 4.42 -4.28
N HIS A 63 2.75 3.92 -3.09
CA HIS A 63 3.29 4.46 -1.84
C HIS A 63 4.80 4.29 -1.74
N GLY A 64 5.33 3.11 -2.07
CA GLY A 64 6.78 2.85 -2.07
C GLY A 64 7.54 3.70 -3.08
N VAL A 65 6.97 3.92 -4.27
CA VAL A 65 7.54 4.83 -5.27
C VAL A 65 7.61 6.26 -4.74
N THR A 66 6.54 6.74 -4.11
CA THR A 66 6.52 8.09 -3.50
C THR A 66 7.57 8.21 -2.39
N ALA A 67 7.74 7.15 -1.59
CA ALA A 67 8.73 7.10 -0.53
C ALA A 67 10.17 7.08 -1.09
N LEU A 68 10.44 6.35 -2.18
CA LEU A 68 11.74 6.32 -2.86
C LEU A 68 12.10 7.67 -3.49
N HIS A 69 11.13 8.36 -4.09
CA HIS A 69 11.33 9.72 -4.59
C HIS A 69 11.69 10.69 -3.47
N THR A 70 10.93 10.66 -2.38
CA THR A 70 11.19 11.51 -1.21
C THR A 70 12.57 11.21 -0.63
N LEU A 71 12.97 9.94 -0.58
CA LEU A 71 14.30 9.54 -0.13
C LEU A 71 15.41 10.12 -1.02
N ALA A 72 15.27 10.04 -2.34
CA ALA A 72 16.25 10.60 -3.27
C ALA A 72 16.36 12.12 -3.11
N GLU A 73 15.23 12.82 -2.94
CA GLU A 73 15.19 14.27 -2.67
C GLU A 73 15.87 14.62 -1.34
N GLU A 74 15.57 13.90 -0.25
CA GLU A 74 16.14 14.13 1.09
C GLU A 74 17.68 14.02 1.10
N TYR A 75 18.23 13.08 0.32
CA TYR A 75 19.67 12.85 0.21
C TYR A 75 20.34 13.63 -0.93
N GLY A 76 19.58 14.39 -1.73
CA GLY A 76 20.10 15.12 -2.88
C GLY A 76 20.59 14.23 -4.03
N TRP A 77 20.09 13.00 -4.13
CA TRP A 77 20.46 12.06 -5.19
C TRP A 77 19.67 12.29 -6.46
N THR A 78 20.35 12.20 -7.61
CA THR A 78 19.71 12.39 -8.91
C THR A 78 19.20 11.06 -9.47
N ILE A 79 17.90 10.96 -9.71
CA ILE A 79 17.31 9.83 -10.45
C ILE A 79 17.54 10.07 -11.95
N ARG A 80 18.41 9.27 -12.58
CA ARG A 80 18.79 9.40 -14.01
C ARG A 80 17.70 8.87 -14.94
N GLU A 81 17.05 7.80 -14.53
CA GLU A 81 15.93 7.19 -15.25
C GLU A 81 15.06 6.41 -14.26
N GLN A 82 13.77 6.28 -14.59
CA GLN A 82 12.86 5.46 -13.82
C GLN A 82 11.71 4.87 -14.63
N ALA A 83 11.28 3.67 -14.28
CA ALA A 83 10.19 2.98 -14.95
C ALA A 83 9.36 2.16 -13.95
N ALA A 84 8.05 2.15 -14.15
CA ALA A 84 7.15 1.20 -13.49
C ALA A 84 6.48 0.31 -14.54
N LEU A 85 6.38 -0.97 -14.24
CA LEU A 85 5.77 -1.97 -15.09
C LEU A 85 4.82 -2.83 -14.26
N ALA A 86 3.66 -3.15 -14.83
CA ALA A 86 2.85 -4.25 -14.34
C ALA A 86 3.36 -5.53 -15.00
N SER A 87 3.71 -6.54 -14.21
CA SER A 87 4.18 -7.83 -14.71
C SER A 87 3.44 -8.99 -14.03
N ALA A 88 3.69 -10.21 -14.52
CA ALA A 88 3.20 -11.41 -13.87
C ALA A 88 3.79 -11.61 -12.46
N SER A 89 4.96 -11.04 -12.15
CA SER A 89 5.51 -11.08 -10.78
C SER A 89 4.93 -10.00 -9.86
N GLY A 90 4.08 -9.12 -10.39
CA GLY A 90 3.41 -8.02 -9.68
C GLY A 90 3.85 -6.65 -10.21
N PRO A 91 3.55 -5.56 -9.49
CA PRO A 91 4.06 -4.24 -9.84
C PRO A 91 5.58 -4.17 -9.59
N GLU A 92 6.31 -3.75 -10.62
CA GLU A 92 7.76 -3.64 -10.64
C GLU A 92 8.17 -2.18 -10.89
N GLY A 93 9.22 -1.74 -10.20
CA GLY A 93 9.84 -0.44 -10.36
C GLY A 93 11.35 -0.57 -10.54
N LEU A 94 11.92 0.24 -11.43
CA LEU A 94 13.36 0.32 -11.62
C LEU A 94 13.78 1.79 -11.63
N LEU A 95 14.77 2.15 -10.81
CA LEU A 95 15.30 3.50 -10.75
C LEU A 95 16.83 3.45 -10.88
N ALA A 96 17.39 4.19 -11.84
CA ALA A 96 18.81 4.45 -11.93
C ALA A 96 19.13 5.71 -11.12
N ILE A 97 19.92 5.58 -10.05
CA ILE A 97 20.15 6.67 -9.10
C ILE A 97 21.65 6.95 -9.01
N ASP A 98 22.02 8.21 -9.21
CA ASP A 98 23.38 8.71 -9.05
C ASP A 98 23.70 8.89 -7.56
N ALA A 99 24.09 7.80 -6.92
CA ALA A 99 24.40 7.71 -5.50
C ALA A 99 25.38 6.57 -5.23
N PRO A 100 26.17 6.60 -4.13
CA PRO A 100 26.96 5.44 -3.72
C PRO A 100 26.05 4.25 -3.37
N ALA A 101 26.27 3.09 -4.00
CA ALA A 101 25.41 1.91 -3.85
C ALA A 101 25.20 1.48 -2.39
N GLN A 102 26.26 1.56 -1.57
CA GLN A 102 26.21 1.24 -0.14
C GLN A 102 25.33 2.22 0.64
N ALA A 103 25.47 3.52 0.40
CA ALA A 103 24.64 4.55 1.05
C ALA A 103 23.17 4.41 0.62
N LEU A 104 22.93 4.15 -0.67
CA LEU A 104 21.60 3.89 -1.22
C LEU A 104 20.97 2.65 -0.59
N LYS A 105 21.74 1.56 -0.39
CA LYS A 105 21.22 0.37 0.30
C LYS A 105 20.92 0.63 1.77
N GLN A 106 21.77 1.37 2.49
CA GLN A 106 21.51 1.74 3.88
C GLN A 106 20.24 2.59 4.01
N ALA A 107 20.08 3.57 3.14
CA ALA A 107 18.91 4.45 3.12
C ALA A 107 17.62 3.68 2.78
N THR A 108 17.66 2.77 1.81
CA THR A 108 16.49 1.93 1.48
C THR A 108 16.15 0.93 2.60
N ILE A 109 17.14 0.40 3.32
CA ILE A 109 16.90 -0.39 4.54
C ILE A 109 16.22 0.45 5.61
N ALA A 110 16.69 1.67 5.86
CA ALA A 110 16.08 2.59 6.82
C ALA A 110 14.63 2.93 6.40
N LEU A 111 14.38 3.08 5.09
CA LEU A 111 13.05 3.27 4.52
C LEU A 111 12.12 2.08 4.84
N GLU A 112 12.58 0.85 4.61
CA GLU A 112 11.82 -0.38 4.93
C GLU A 112 11.49 -0.50 6.43
N GLN A 113 12.31 0.07 7.32
CA GLN A 113 12.10 0.04 8.77
C GLN A 113 11.21 1.19 9.28
N ARG A 114 11.30 2.36 8.67
CA ARG A 114 10.58 3.58 9.09
C ARG A 114 9.10 3.54 8.68
N TYR A 115 8.80 2.97 7.52
CA TYR A 115 7.45 3.01 6.97
C TYR A 115 6.61 1.80 7.39
N PRO A 116 5.33 1.99 7.78
CA PRO A 116 4.42 0.87 8.08
C PRO A 116 4.32 -0.15 6.94
N LEU A 117 4.34 0.33 5.69
CA LEU A 117 4.34 -0.50 4.48
C LEU A 117 5.71 -1.09 4.13
N GLY A 118 6.79 -0.69 4.81
CA GLY A 118 8.15 -1.09 4.45
C GLY A 118 8.41 -2.59 4.48
N ARG A 119 7.62 -3.35 5.24
CA ARG A 119 7.67 -4.82 5.25
C ARG A 119 7.07 -5.48 4.01
N LEU A 120 6.22 -4.75 3.29
CA LEU A 120 5.59 -5.16 2.04
C LEU A 120 6.40 -4.70 0.82
N TRP A 121 7.43 -3.90 1.02
CA TRP A 121 8.34 -3.46 -0.04
C TRP A 121 9.53 -4.40 -0.10
N ASP A 122 9.91 -4.80 -1.31
CA ASP A 122 11.17 -5.49 -1.56
C ASP A 122 12.06 -4.58 -2.40
N ILE A 123 13.05 -3.97 -1.73
CA ILE A 123 13.95 -2.98 -2.32
C ILE A 123 15.36 -3.56 -2.44
N ASP A 124 15.70 -4.00 -3.64
CA ASP A 124 17.05 -4.46 -3.99
C ASP A 124 17.86 -3.31 -4.57
N VAL A 125 19.13 -3.21 -4.16
CA VAL A 125 20.08 -2.26 -4.74
C VAL A 125 21.15 -3.05 -5.45
N LEU A 126 21.34 -2.78 -6.73
CA LEU A 126 22.41 -3.30 -7.55
C LEU A 126 23.51 -2.25 -7.66
N THR A 127 24.78 -2.66 -7.52
CA THR A 127 25.91 -1.77 -7.83
C THR A 127 25.96 -1.49 -9.34
N ALA A 128 26.81 -0.54 -9.77
CA ALA A 128 26.97 -0.25 -11.21
C ALA A 128 27.52 -1.46 -11.99
N GLU A 129 28.23 -2.36 -11.29
CA GLU A 129 28.77 -3.63 -11.80
C GLU A 129 27.72 -4.75 -11.83
N GLY A 130 26.54 -4.51 -11.23
CA GLY A 130 25.42 -5.46 -11.21
C GLY A 130 25.38 -6.40 -10.01
N GLU A 131 26.18 -6.17 -8.99
CA GLU A 131 26.14 -6.97 -7.76
C GLU A 131 24.95 -6.57 -6.88
N ILE A 132 24.15 -7.55 -6.43
CA ILE A 132 23.01 -7.29 -5.53
C ILE A 132 23.51 -7.12 -4.09
N LEU A 133 23.25 -5.96 -3.51
CA LEU A 133 23.54 -5.69 -2.11
C LEU A 133 22.47 -6.32 -1.21
N SER A 134 22.81 -7.47 -0.63
CA SER A 134 21.95 -8.19 0.32
C SER A 134 21.97 -7.58 1.73
N ARG A 135 20.94 -7.90 2.52
CA ARG A 135 20.87 -7.54 3.95
C ARG A 135 22.02 -8.14 4.79
N ARG A 136 22.60 -9.27 4.35
CA ARG A 136 23.71 -9.93 5.05
C ARG A 136 24.99 -9.10 5.01
N HIS A 137 25.20 -8.33 3.94
CA HIS A 137 26.33 -7.39 3.83
C HIS A 137 26.28 -6.27 4.89
N PHE A 138 25.12 -6.07 5.53
CA PHE A 138 24.90 -5.07 6.57
C PHE A 138 24.64 -5.69 7.96
N ALA A 139 24.94 -6.98 8.15
CA ALA A 139 24.74 -7.70 9.41
C ALA A 139 23.30 -7.63 9.99
N LEU A 140 22.29 -7.51 9.12
CA LEU A 140 20.90 -7.42 9.54
C LEU A 140 20.22 -8.80 9.60
N PRO A 141 19.29 -9.00 10.56
CA PRO A 141 18.55 -10.25 10.67
C PRO A 141 17.61 -10.46 9.46
N ALA A 142 17.21 -11.73 9.29
CA ALA A 142 16.20 -12.10 8.31
C ALA A 142 14.88 -11.33 8.52
N ARG A 143 14.10 -11.16 7.46
CA ARG A 143 12.79 -10.51 7.53
C ARG A 143 11.88 -11.27 8.50
N ARG A 144 11.23 -10.52 9.40
CA ARG A 144 10.20 -11.05 10.28
C ARG A 144 8.89 -11.27 9.50
N CYS A 145 8.08 -12.25 9.89
CA CYS A 145 6.79 -12.61 9.31
C CYS A 145 5.75 -11.53 9.57
N LEU A 146 4.99 -11.15 8.53
CA LEU A 146 4.04 -10.03 8.56
C LEU A 146 3.14 -10.05 9.79
N LEU A 147 2.62 -11.22 10.17
CA LEU A 147 1.63 -11.38 11.23
C LEU A 147 2.23 -11.68 12.61
N CYS A 148 3.14 -12.66 12.72
CA CYS A 148 3.58 -13.17 14.02
C CYS A 148 4.97 -12.67 14.47
N GLY A 149 5.72 -11.99 13.61
CA GLY A 149 7.06 -11.48 13.94
C GLY A 149 8.18 -12.54 13.97
N GLN A 150 7.88 -13.83 13.78
CA GLN A 150 8.87 -14.91 13.62
C GLN A 150 9.57 -14.84 12.25
N SER A 151 10.36 -15.84 11.84
CA SER A 151 11.00 -15.84 10.51
C SER A 151 9.96 -15.88 9.38
N ALA A 152 10.00 -14.89 8.48
CA ALA A 152 9.09 -14.86 7.32
C ALA A 152 9.28 -16.08 6.40
N ALA A 153 10.52 -16.55 6.25
CA ALA A 153 10.85 -17.70 5.42
C ALA A 153 10.27 -19.01 5.98
N GLU A 154 10.29 -19.16 7.31
CA GLU A 154 9.69 -20.33 7.98
C GLU A 154 8.16 -20.31 7.86
N CYS A 155 7.52 -19.17 8.13
CA CYS A 155 6.07 -19.04 8.01
C CYS A 155 5.58 -19.26 6.57
N ALA A 156 6.33 -18.77 5.57
CA ALA A 156 6.00 -18.98 4.16
C ALA A 156 6.12 -20.46 3.77
N ARG A 157 7.20 -21.14 4.19
CA ARG A 157 7.41 -22.57 3.92
C ARG A 157 6.38 -23.44 4.62
N GLY A 158 6.08 -23.13 5.88
CA GLY A 158 5.11 -23.87 6.69
C GLY A 158 3.65 -23.53 6.40
N LYS A 159 3.37 -22.54 5.53
CA LYS A 159 2.02 -21.99 5.28
C LYS A 159 1.29 -21.71 6.60
N THR A 160 2.00 -21.14 7.57
CA THR A 160 1.54 -20.99 8.97
C THR A 160 0.31 -20.09 9.12
N HIS A 161 0.06 -19.21 8.14
CA HIS A 161 -1.04 -18.26 8.17
C HIS A 161 -1.92 -18.41 6.94
N ALA A 162 -3.22 -18.16 7.10
CA ALA A 162 -4.15 -18.12 5.98
C ALA A 162 -3.83 -16.94 5.06
N LEU A 163 -4.05 -17.13 3.76
CA LEU A 163 -3.87 -16.06 2.78
C LEU A 163 -4.78 -14.85 3.09
N SER A 164 -6.02 -15.09 3.53
CA SER A 164 -6.96 -14.05 3.93
C SER A 164 -6.41 -13.15 5.04
N ASP A 165 -5.76 -13.74 6.05
CA ASP A 165 -5.23 -12.98 7.19
C ASP A 165 -4.08 -12.07 6.75
N LEU A 166 -3.24 -12.55 5.83
CA LEU A 166 -2.17 -11.75 5.23
C LEU A 166 -2.73 -10.57 4.44
N LEU A 167 -3.74 -10.82 3.59
CA LEU A 167 -4.37 -9.77 2.77
C LEU A 167 -5.08 -8.72 3.64
N ILE A 168 -5.84 -9.14 4.65
CA ILE A 168 -6.49 -8.24 5.62
C ILE A 168 -5.45 -7.36 6.33
N HIS A 169 -4.33 -7.94 6.74
CA HIS A 169 -3.28 -7.16 7.40
C HIS A 169 -2.58 -6.20 6.44
N MET A 170 -2.37 -6.59 5.18
CA MET A 170 -1.83 -5.69 4.15
C MET A 170 -2.75 -4.48 3.91
N GLU A 171 -4.06 -4.70 3.82
CA GLU A 171 -5.05 -3.62 3.71
C GLU A 171 -5.04 -2.71 4.94
N ALA A 172 -4.95 -3.27 6.15
CA ALA A 172 -4.87 -2.49 7.38
C ALA A 172 -3.64 -1.57 7.42
N LEU A 173 -2.47 -2.05 6.98
CA LEU A 173 -1.25 -1.24 6.88
C LEU A 173 -1.42 -0.11 5.86
N LEU A 174 -2.11 -0.36 4.75
CA LEU A 174 -2.39 0.64 3.72
C LEU A 174 -3.36 1.73 4.22
N HIS A 175 -4.37 1.35 5.01
CA HIS A 175 -5.26 2.32 5.64
C HIS A 175 -4.54 3.20 6.68
N TYR A 176 -3.61 2.61 7.44
CA TYR A 176 -2.84 3.36 8.43
C TYR A 176 -1.98 4.48 7.81
N VAL A 177 -1.38 4.25 6.63
CA VAL A 177 -0.57 5.29 5.95
C VAL A 177 -1.40 6.40 5.31
N GLY A 178 -2.66 6.15 4.97
CA GLY A 178 -3.59 7.18 4.49
C GLY A 178 -4.11 8.11 5.59
N PHE A 179 -3.87 7.77 6.86
CA PHE A 179 -4.34 8.53 8.02
C PHE A 179 -3.29 8.53 9.14
N PRO A 180 -2.15 9.24 8.97
CA PRO A 180 -1.12 9.32 10.00
C PRO A 180 -1.62 10.18 11.18
N SER A 181 -2.30 9.54 12.12
CA SER A 181 -2.60 10.00 13.49
C SER A 181 -3.38 11.33 13.63
N THR A 182 -4.68 11.20 13.86
CA THR A 182 -5.27 11.74 15.09
C THR A 182 -5.71 10.58 15.95
N ARG A 183 -4.91 10.24 16.97
CA ARG A 183 -5.29 9.43 18.16
C ARG A 183 -6.52 8.53 17.98
N LEU A 184 -6.37 7.46 17.22
CA LEU A 184 -7.14 6.25 17.47
C LEU A 184 -6.21 5.34 18.25
N THR A 185 -6.19 5.49 19.58
CA THR A 185 -5.99 4.32 20.45
C THR A 185 -6.85 3.20 19.89
N PRO A 186 -6.35 1.98 19.63
CA PRO A 186 -7.21 0.91 19.15
C PRO A 186 -8.28 0.66 20.23
N PRO A 187 -9.56 1.02 20.05
CA PRO A 187 -10.55 0.39 20.89
C PRO A 187 -10.81 -0.98 20.28
N PHE A 188 -11.06 -1.95 21.13
CA PHE A 188 -11.46 -3.31 20.78
C PHE A 188 -10.34 -4.26 20.37
N SER A 189 -9.88 -4.97 21.41
CA SER A 189 -9.84 -6.44 21.40
C SER A 189 -10.84 -7.02 20.39
N LEU A 190 -10.29 -7.73 19.41
CA LEU A 190 -11.02 -8.65 18.55
C LEU A 190 -11.75 -9.69 19.41
N SER A 191 -12.98 -9.37 19.81
CA SER A 191 -13.91 -10.39 20.27
C SER A 191 -15.33 -10.02 19.86
N ARG A 192 -15.85 -10.83 18.92
CA ARG A 192 -17.27 -10.98 18.54
C ARG A 192 -17.89 -9.91 17.64
N CYS A 193 -17.32 -9.72 16.45
CA CYS A 193 -18.12 -9.40 15.26
C CYS A 193 -17.70 -10.34 14.13
N THR A 194 -18.30 -11.52 14.10
CA THR A 194 -18.24 -12.49 13.01
C THR A 194 -19.04 -11.97 11.83
N THR A 195 -18.41 -11.15 11.00
CA THR A 195 -18.76 -11.05 9.58
C THR A 195 -17.46 -11.11 8.78
N PRO A 196 -17.26 -12.14 7.94
CA PRO A 196 -16.09 -12.23 7.09
C PRO A 196 -16.26 -11.24 5.92
N GLY A 197 -15.52 -10.14 5.94
CA GLY A 197 -15.51 -9.16 4.86
C GLY A 197 -14.44 -8.08 5.08
N PRO A 198 -13.91 -7.46 4.01
CA PRO A 198 -12.92 -6.40 4.11
C PRO A 198 -13.45 -5.23 4.94
N ILE A 199 -12.56 -4.57 5.68
CA ILE A 199 -12.91 -3.46 6.58
C ILE A 199 -13.25 -2.23 5.71
N TRP A 200 -14.54 -2.09 5.41
CA TRP A 200 -15.14 -0.99 4.66
C TRP A 200 -15.08 0.35 5.44
N PRO A 201 -14.61 1.47 4.87
CA PRO A 201 -14.61 2.79 5.53
C PRO A 201 -15.97 3.25 6.08
N GLY A 202 -17.07 2.93 5.39
CA GLY A 202 -18.42 3.21 5.88
C GLY A 202 -18.89 2.24 6.97
N ARG A 203 -18.10 1.24 7.38
CA ARG A 203 -18.40 0.41 8.55
C ARG A 203 -18.48 1.28 9.81
N ALA A 204 -17.65 2.32 9.93
CA ALA A 204 -17.76 3.27 11.04
C ALA A 204 -19.10 4.01 11.01
N MET A 205 -19.54 4.49 9.84
CA MET A 205 -20.83 5.17 9.68
C MET A 205 -22.00 4.26 10.02
N LEU A 206 -21.99 3.03 9.49
CA LEU A 206 -23.01 2.02 9.77
C LEU A 206 -22.98 1.58 11.24
N THR A 207 -21.80 1.39 11.82
CA THR A 207 -21.67 1.02 13.24
C THR A 207 -22.20 2.14 14.11
N GLU A 208 -21.78 3.37 13.85
CA GLU A 208 -22.18 4.56 14.59
C GLU A 208 -23.70 4.70 14.57
N VAL A 209 -24.35 4.77 13.40
CA VAL A 209 -25.81 4.98 13.32
C VAL A 209 -26.62 3.84 13.95
N ASN A 210 -26.07 2.63 13.98
CA ASN A 210 -26.70 1.47 14.61
C ASN A 210 -26.45 1.37 16.14
N LEU A 211 -25.78 2.33 16.77
CA LEU A 211 -25.69 2.43 18.22
C LEU A 211 -26.87 3.21 18.79
N SER A 212 -27.43 2.71 19.89
CA SER A 212 -28.51 3.35 20.66
C SER A 212 -28.23 3.23 22.16
N PRO A 213 -28.72 4.16 23.00
CA PRO A 213 -29.51 5.34 22.63
C PRO A 213 -28.64 6.52 22.18
N LYS A 214 -29.15 7.36 21.27
CA LYS A 214 -28.55 8.65 20.93
C LYS A 214 -29.54 9.82 21.09
N PRO A 215 -29.52 10.50 22.25
CA PRO A 215 -30.42 11.62 22.49
C PRO A 215 -30.31 12.71 21.42
N GLY A 216 -31.41 13.00 20.73
CA GLY A 216 -31.51 14.05 19.71
C GLY A 216 -31.00 13.68 18.32
N LEU A 217 -30.32 12.55 18.14
CA LEU A 217 -29.81 12.06 16.85
C LEU A 217 -30.62 10.85 16.37
N VAL A 218 -30.51 10.56 15.07
CA VAL A 218 -31.09 9.34 14.50
C VAL A 218 -30.31 8.11 15.00
N ASP A 219 -31.05 7.11 15.45
CA ASP A 219 -30.52 5.82 15.86
C ASP A 219 -31.48 4.66 15.53
N ARG A 220 -31.27 3.48 16.12
CA ARG A 220 -32.14 2.31 15.89
C ARG A 220 -33.51 2.39 16.55
N LEU A 221 -33.67 3.26 17.54
CA LEU A 221 -34.88 3.35 18.35
C LEU A 221 -35.79 4.47 17.85
N ASN A 222 -35.24 5.57 17.34
CA ASN A 222 -36.03 6.70 16.85
C ASN A 222 -35.23 7.62 15.91
N CYS A 223 -35.94 8.58 15.29
CA CYS A 223 -35.36 9.59 14.40
C CYS A 223 -34.77 10.81 15.15
N GLY A 224 -34.64 10.75 16.48
CA GLY A 224 -34.19 11.89 17.28
C GLY A 224 -35.08 13.12 17.10
N ALA A 225 -34.44 14.27 16.88
CA ALA A 225 -35.13 15.53 16.59
C ALA A 225 -35.50 15.72 15.10
N HIS A 226 -35.15 14.77 14.24
CA HIS A 226 -35.30 14.88 12.80
C HIS A 226 -36.69 14.45 12.33
N LYS A 227 -37.21 15.12 11.30
CA LYS A 227 -38.51 14.81 10.65
C LYS A 227 -38.35 14.30 9.22
N ASP A 228 -37.14 14.41 8.69
CA ASP A 228 -36.76 14.24 7.30
C ASP A 228 -35.65 13.19 7.12
N MET A 229 -35.23 12.55 8.21
CA MET A 229 -34.17 11.55 8.21
C MET A 229 -34.51 10.42 9.18
N ALA A 230 -34.41 9.19 8.68
CA ALA A 230 -34.54 7.96 9.45
C ALA A 230 -33.29 7.08 9.32
N LEU A 231 -33.19 6.03 10.13
CA LEU A 231 -32.07 5.07 10.09
C LEU A 231 -31.77 4.56 8.68
N GLU A 232 -32.82 4.31 7.91
CA GLU A 232 -32.74 3.82 6.53
C GLU A 232 -32.08 4.83 5.58
N ASP A 233 -32.29 6.13 5.79
CA ASP A 233 -31.64 7.18 4.99
C ASP A 233 -30.13 7.22 5.24
N PHE A 234 -29.69 6.96 6.47
CA PHE A 234 -28.27 6.82 6.78
C PHE A 234 -27.65 5.59 6.12
N HIS A 235 -28.37 4.45 6.07
CA HIS A 235 -27.90 3.26 5.36
C HIS A 235 -27.77 3.53 3.86
N ARG A 236 -28.80 4.14 3.24
CA ARG A 236 -28.79 4.54 1.83
C ARG A 236 -27.68 5.53 1.53
N SER A 237 -27.45 6.51 2.40
CA SER A 237 -26.36 7.47 2.26
C SER A 237 -25.00 6.79 2.33
N ALA A 238 -24.78 5.89 3.30
CA ALA A 238 -23.52 5.17 3.46
C ALA A 238 -23.22 4.24 2.28
N GLU A 239 -24.26 3.68 1.64
CA GLU A 239 -24.13 2.92 0.40
C GLU A 239 -23.84 3.80 -0.81
N ALA A 240 -24.53 4.93 -0.97
CA ALA A 240 -24.34 5.84 -2.10
C ALA A 240 -22.91 6.40 -2.19
N ILE A 241 -22.27 6.65 -1.05
CA ILE A 241 -20.89 7.18 -0.99
C ILE A 241 -19.82 6.09 -0.89
N ARG A 242 -20.21 4.81 -0.98
CA ARG A 242 -19.32 3.66 -0.74
C ARG A 242 -18.10 3.70 -1.65
N ASP A 243 -18.29 3.78 -2.95
CA ASP A 243 -17.14 3.66 -3.84
C ASP A 243 -16.28 4.95 -3.89
N TRP A 244 -16.79 6.04 -3.32
CA TRP A 244 -16.18 7.37 -3.35
C TRP A 244 -15.31 7.67 -2.12
N LEU A 245 -15.69 7.19 -0.94
CA LEU A 245 -14.94 7.43 0.30
C LEU A 245 -13.45 7.05 0.20
N PRO A 246 -13.05 5.87 -0.35
CA PRO A 246 -11.64 5.55 -0.54
C PRO A 246 -10.90 6.58 -1.41
N ARG A 247 -11.55 7.06 -2.47
CA ARG A 247 -10.97 8.03 -3.41
C ARG A 247 -10.79 9.40 -2.75
N PHE A 248 -11.77 9.85 -1.97
CA PHE A 248 -11.66 11.10 -1.21
C PHE A 248 -10.55 11.04 -0.16
N MET A 249 -10.42 9.91 0.55
CA MET A 249 -9.35 9.72 1.52
C MET A 249 -7.97 9.70 0.86
N GLU A 250 -7.82 8.98 -0.26
CA GLU A 250 -6.56 8.94 -1.02
C GLU A 250 -6.16 10.32 -1.55
N TYR A 251 -7.12 11.06 -2.13
CA TYR A 251 -6.89 12.42 -2.58
C TYR A 251 -6.49 13.34 -1.41
N GLY A 252 -7.24 13.32 -0.30
CA GLY A 252 -6.93 14.09 0.89
C GLY A 252 -5.53 13.81 1.44
N ALA A 253 -5.13 12.53 1.51
CA ALA A 253 -3.79 12.13 1.94
C ALA A 253 -2.69 12.64 1.00
N SER A 254 -2.96 12.72 -0.32
CA SER A 254 -2.02 13.28 -1.30
C SER A 254 -1.89 14.81 -1.23
N CYS A 255 -2.84 15.50 -0.59
CA CYS A 255 -2.91 16.96 -0.53
C CYS A 255 -2.35 17.57 0.76
N THR A 256 -1.59 16.81 1.55
CA THR A 256 -1.05 17.25 2.87
C THR A 256 -0.22 18.53 2.83
N ARG A 257 0.32 18.90 1.66
CA ARG A 257 1.12 20.13 1.45
C ARG A 257 0.33 21.26 0.79
N LEU A 258 -0.94 21.03 0.45
CA LEU A 258 -1.80 22.01 -0.18
C LEU A 258 -2.53 22.85 0.87
N PRO A 259 -2.80 24.14 0.60
CA PRO A 259 -3.61 24.94 1.48
C PRO A 259 -5.08 24.45 1.46
N PRO A 260 -5.80 24.44 2.60
CA PRO A 260 -7.12 23.81 2.73
C PRO A 260 -8.14 24.22 1.66
N GLU A 261 -8.13 25.48 1.23
CA GLU A 261 -9.00 26.04 0.20
C GLU A 261 -8.85 25.37 -1.17
N SER A 262 -7.69 24.78 -1.45
CA SER A 262 -7.39 24.13 -2.74
C SER A 262 -7.75 22.65 -2.77
N VAL A 263 -7.94 22.02 -1.60
CA VAL A 263 -8.30 20.59 -1.50
C VAL A 263 -9.71 20.34 -2.02
N LEU A 264 -10.66 21.22 -1.70
CA LEU A 264 -12.05 21.09 -2.15
C LEU A 264 -12.19 21.16 -3.68
N ALA A 265 -11.34 21.96 -4.32
CA ALA A 265 -11.35 22.11 -5.78
C ALA A 265 -11.06 20.78 -6.50
N GLY A 266 -10.15 19.96 -5.95
CA GLY A 266 -9.86 18.65 -6.53
C GLY A 266 -10.69 17.49 -5.97
N LEU A 267 -11.29 17.62 -4.79
CA LEU A 267 -12.28 16.65 -4.30
C LEU A 267 -13.58 16.68 -5.10
N ARG A 268 -14.01 17.86 -5.56
CA ARG A 268 -15.27 18.03 -6.28
C ARG A 268 -15.42 17.16 -7.54
N PRO A 269 -14.47 17.14 -8.50
CA PRO A 269 -14.58 16.28 -9.67
C PRO A 269 -14.62 14.79 -9.32
N LEU A 270 -13.90 14.36 -8.26
CA LEU A 270 -13.96 12.98 -7.80
C LEU A 270 -15.37 12.59 -7.35
N GLY A 271 -16.13 13.50 -6.73
CA GLY A 271 -17.48 13.21 -6.25
C GLY A 271 -18.57 13.26 -7.32
N MET A 272 -18.28 13.81 -8.50
CA MET A 272 -19.24 13.89 -9.61
C MET A 272 -19.19 12.67 -10.54
N GLY A 273 -18.23 11.76 -10.34
CA GLY A 273 -18.13 10.50 -11.05
C GLY A 273 -17.87 10.60 -12.55
N LEU A 274 -16.87 11.40 -12.93
CA LEU A 274 -16.28 11.43 -14.27
C LEU A 274 -15.26 10.30 -14.46
#